data_AF-A0A4Y5YIV8-F1
#
_entry.id   AF-A0A4Y5YIV8-F1
#
_cell.length_a   1.000
_cell.length_b   1.000
_cell.length_c   1.000
_cell.angle_alpha   90.00
_cell.angle_beta   90.00
_cell.angle_gamma   90.00
#
_symmetry.space_group_name_H-M   'P 1'
#
loop_
_entity.id
_entity.type
_entity.pdbx_description
1 polymer ?
#
loop_
_entity_poly.entity_id
_entity_poly.type
_entity_poly.pdbx_seq_one_letter_code
_entity_poly.pdbx_strand_id
1 'polypeptide(L)'
;MKVLKKSINRNAFNEKLIHRYYFERIYLDRVIRKYLVPDFLKEKVKNLNLVVPEDTMEMDGYRPDFSLFFKGDDKFYPVEIKWKASDLNKQNQIEALKKNNGFLVSFDEPTDDSIPHVVIDKSDFEKWLITRIDTLWEEALSTKVKTKVGNKTWVVALRGQSAKNNFQKMLTSTSKNNSFWAFKNDMSAMENILHLEQGDEMIFIFFKALGSNEGSKMKTNSTENIELHSAYTSKIDDPYYMVLNSGRSSFFESGDIAINKRIWPHFFDFSIQDKYEFSTNLKLSRGDMSASLRKQITDSANHGGVLMELNQVDSKYLKGQLRYYEKHITSALNVTKTVG
;
A
#
# COMPACT_ATOMS: atom_id res chain seq x y z
N MET A 1 50.54 -14.11 17.69
CA MET A 1 50.06 -13.69 16.34
C MET A 1 48.53 -13.60 16.39
N LYS A 2 47.94 -12.41 16.23
CA LYS A 2 46.47 -12.24 16.21
C LYS A 2 45.96 -12.70 14.83
N VAL A 3 45.23 -13.81 14.79
CA VAL A 3 44.62 -14.30 13.54
C VAL A 3 43.56 -13.29 13.09
N LEU A 4 43.77 -12.67 11.92
CA LEU A 4 42.82 -11.78 11.28
C LEU A 4 41.67 -12.64 10.72
N LYS A 5 40.62 -12.79 11.53
CA LYS A 5 39.38 -13.47 11.11
C LYS A 5 38.60 -12.54 10.18
N LYS A 6 38.51 -12.90 8.90
CA LYS A 6 37.52 -12.31 7.99
C LYS A 6 36.17 -12.95 8.29
N SER A 7 35.26 -12.21 8.92
CA SER A 7 33.87 -12.61 9.06
C SER A 7 33.07 -12.21 7.82
N ILE A 8 32.13 -13.06 7.42
CA ILE A 8 31.13 -12.69 6.41
C ILE A 8 30.32 -11.51 6.97
N ASN A 9 30.20 -10.42 6.20
CA ASN A 9 29.34 -9.31 6.56
C ASN A 9 27.87 -9.76 6.43
N ARG A 10 27.19 -9.90 7.57
CA ARG A 10 25.77 -10.32 7.64
C ARG A 10 24.81 -9.14 7.81
N ASN A 11 25.28 -7.90 7.91
CA ASN A 11 24.48 -6.78 8.44
C ASN A 11 23.37 -6.29 7.50
N ALA A 12 23.61 -6.23 6.18
CA ALA A 12 22.69 -5.54 5.27
C ALA A 12 21.33 -6.27 5.07
N PHE A 13 21.30 -7.59 5.21
CA PHE A 13 20.04 -8.36 5.14
C PHE A 13 19.28 -8.34 6.47
N ASN A 14 19.99 -8.12 7.59
CA ASN A 14 19.43 -8.24 8.93
C ASN A 14 18.63 -7.00 9.35
N GLU A 15 19.13 -5.78 9.14
CA GLU A 15 18.44 -4.56 9.60
C GLU A 15 17.08 -4.35 8.93
N LYS A 16 16.99 -4.60 7.61
CA LYS A 16 15.73 -4.49 6.88
C LYS A 16 14.67 -5.48 7.34
N LEU A 17 15.07 -6.63 7.88
CA LEU A 17 14.16 -7.69 8.31
C LEU A 17 13.38 -7.30 9.57
N ILE A 18 14.07 -6.78 10.59
CA ILE A 18 13.43 -6.35 11.83
C ILE A 18 12.59 -5.08 11.62
N HIS A 19 13.00 -4.18 10.72
CA HIS A 19 12.18 -3.03 10.30
C HIS A 19 10.89 -3.50 9.61
N ARG A 20 10.98 -4.44 8.67
CA ARG A 20 9.80 -4.99 7.99
C ARG A 20 8.86 -5.71 8.95
N TYR A 21 9.41 -6.49 9.89
CA TYR A 21 8.63 -7.09 10.97
C TYR A 21 7.88 -6.02 11.77
N TYR A 22 8.61 -5.04 12.32
CA TYR A 22 8.01 -4.00 13.16
C TYR A 22 6.90 -3.28 12.40
N PHE A 23 7.18 -2.86 11.16
CA PHE A 23 6.25 -2.17 10.31
C PHE A 23 4.97 -2.98 10.06
N GLU A 24 5.08 -4.22 9.60
CA GLU A 24 3.89 -5.05 9.34
C GLU A 24 3.10 -5.33 10.61
N ARG A 25 3.78 -5.71 11.71
CA ARG A 25 3.08 -6.08 12.94
C ARG A 25 2.41 -4.88 13.60
N ILE A 26 3.07 -3.72 13.65
CA ILE A 26 2.49 -2.53 14.29
C ILE A 26 1.36 -1.92 13.46
N TYR A 27 1.46 -1.99 12.12
CA TYR A 27 0.46 -1.41 11.20
C TYR A 27 -0.76 -2.33 11.01
N LEU A 28 -0.52 -3.63 10.79
CA LEU A 28 -1.56 -4.57 10.35
C LEU A 28 -2.14 -5.41 11.49
N ASP A 29 -1.38 -5.70 12.55
CA ASP A 29 -1.84 -6.58 13.63
C ASP A 29 -2.32 -5.80 14.85
N ARG A 30 -3.63 -5.63 14.97
CA ARG A 30 -4.27 -4.92 16.09
C ARG A 30 -4.05 -5.58 17.45
N VAL A 31 -3.84 -6.90 17.49
CA VAL A 31 -3.62 -7.65 18.73
C VAL A 31 -2.18 -7.48 19.19
N ILE A 32 -1.24 -7.48 18.25
CA ILE A 32 0.19 -7.50 18.54
C ILE A 32 0.75 -6.10 18.73
N ARG A 33 0.24 -5.10 18.01
CA ARG A 33 0.76 -3.72 18.09
C ARG A 33 0.78 -3.12 19.49
N LYS A 34 -0.10 -3.55 20.41
CA LYS A 34 -0.09 -3.09 21.82
C LYS A 34 1.11 -3.59 22.62
N TYR A 35 1.78 -4.63 22.14
CA TYR A 35 3.03 -5.15 22.68
C TYR A 35 4.26 -4.58 21.95
N LEU A 36 4.05 -3.76 20.91
CA LEU A 36 5.10 -3.11 20.12
C LEU A 36 5.21 -1.61 20.43
N VAL A 37 4.59 -1.18 21.54
CA VAL A 37 4.66 0.18 22.06
C VAL A 37 4.85 0.17 23.58
N PRO A 38 5.52 1.17 24.15
CA PRO A 38 5.70 1.30 25.60
C PRO A 38 4.37 1.56 26.31
N ASP A 39 4.35 1.35 27.64
CA ASP A 39 3.14 1.43 28.47
C ASP A 39 2.35 2.73 28.29
N PHE A 40 3.03 3.87 28.21
CA PHE A 40 2.38 5.17 28.05
C PHE A 40 1.65 5.35 26.70
N LEU A 41 1.92 4.50 25.71
CA LEU A 41 1.26 4.47 24.40
C LEU A 41 0.25 3.34 24.23
N LYS A 42 0.18 2.37 25.16
CA LYS A 42 -0.72 1.19 25.03
C LYS A 42 -2.17 1.59 24.84
N GLU A 43 -2.64 2.62 25.55
CA GLU A 43 -4.00 3.13 25.38
C GLU A 43 -4.19 3.93 24.09
N LYS A 44 -3.14 4.59 23.59
CA LYS A 44 -3.19 5.39 22.37
C LYS A 44 -3.13 4.54 21.10
N VAL A 45 -2.51 3.36 21.15
CA VAL A 45 -2.29 2.51 19.98
C VAL A 45 -3.57 2.09 19.26
N LYS A 46 -4.70 2.06 19.96
CA LYS A 46 -6.03 1.87 19.34
C LYS A 46 -6.35 2.91 18.27
N ASN A 47 -5.81 4.12 18.45
CA ASN A 47 -5.96 5.29 17.58
C ASN A 47 -4.74 5.53 16.68
N LEU A 48 -3.82 4.57 16.55
CA LEU A 48 -2.70 4.66 15.60
C LEU A 48 -3.26 4.94 14.20
N ASN A 49 -2.84 6.04 13.61
CA ASN A 49 -3.25 6.47 12.28
C ASN A 49 -2.21 6.03 11.27
N LEU A 50 -0.97 6.50 11.42
CA LEU A 50 0.08 6.32 10.41
C LEU A 50 1.36 5.85 11.10
N VAL A 51 2.07 4.94 10.43
CA VAL A 51 3.43 4.51 10.77
C VAL A 51 4.28 4.89 9.57
N VAL A 52 5.20 5.81 9.74
CA VAL A 52 6.04 6.30 8.66
C VAL A 52 7.41 5.66 8.79
N PRO A 53 7.83 4.78 7.86
CA PRO A 53 9.20 4.29 7.82
C PRO A 53 10.14 5.40 7.36
N GLU A 54 11.28 5.51 8.04
CA GLU A 54 12.36 6.44 7.74
C GLU A 54 11.79 7.85 7.41
N ASP A 55 11.19 8.53 8.37
CA ASP A 55 10.57 9.84 8.08
C ASP A 55 11.64 10.85 7.61
N THR A 56 11.37 11.62 6.56
CA THR A 56 12.27 12.70 6.12
C THR A 56 12.39 13.83 7.15
N MET A 57 11.49 13.88 8.13
CA MET A 57 11.55 14.84 9.23
C MET A 57 12.69 14.48 10.18
N GLU A 58 13.75 15.28 10.15
CA GLU A 58 14.81 15.21 11.16
C GLU A 58 14.35 15.84 12.48
N MET A 59 14.71 15.20 13.58
CA MET A 59 14.59 15.72 14.93
C MET A 59 15.99 15.91 15.49
N ASP A 60 16.38 17.16 15.72
CA ASP A 60 17.69 17.51 16.28
C ASP A 60 18.88 16.91 15.48
N GLY A 61 18.77 16.88 14.14
CA GLY A 61 19.80 16.34 13.24
C GLY A 61 19.86 14.81 13.21
N TYR A 62 18.82 14.14 13.68
CA TYR A 62 18.69 12.68 13.66
C TYR A 62 17.33 12.27 13.08
N ARG A 63 17.36 11.19 12.28
CA ARG A 63 16.19 10.59 11.65
C ARG A 63 15.89 9.25 12.31
N PRO A 64 14.72 9.06 12.92
CA PRO A 64 14.35 7.78 13.50
C PRO A 64 14.03 6.76 12.40
N ASP A 65 14.13 5.47 12.75
CA ASP A 65 13.73 4.37 11.87
C ASP A 65 12.23 4.43 11.53
N PHE A 66 11.37 4.84 12.48
CA PHE A 66 9.95 5.08 12.26
C PHE A 66 9.40 6.30 13.02
N SER A 67 8.33 6.88 12.50
CA SER A 67 7.50 7.87 13.20
C SER A 67 6.06 7.38 13.31
N LEU A 68 5.52 7.32 14.54
CA LEU A 68 4.13 6.95 14.79
C LEU A 68 3.26 8.19 14.96
N PHE A 69 2.13 8.24 14.26
CA PHE A 69 1.14 9.32 14.35
C PHE A 69 -0.21 8.76 14.82
N PHE A 70 -0.82 9.41 15.81
CA PHE A 70 -2.09 8.98 16.40
C PHE A 70 -3.21 9.98 16.09
N LYS A 71 -4.44 9.49 15.91
CA LYS A 71 -5.60 10.35 15.70
C LYS A 71 -5.85 11.23 16.92
N GLY A 72 -5.97 12.54 16.69
CA GLY A 72 -6.21 13.52 17.76
C GLY A 72 -4.97 13.90 18.56
N ASP A 73 -3.79 13.45 18.13
CA ASP A 73 -2.50 13.86 18.71
C ASP A 73 -1.65 14.47 17.59
N ASP A 74 -1.28 15.75 17.73
CA ASP A 74 -0.48 16.46 16.73
C ASP A 74 1.02 16.14 16.85
N LYS A 75 1.42 15.40 17.89
CA LYS A 75 2.79 14.89 18.06
C LYS A 75 2.98 13.59 17.28
N PHE A 76 4.19 13.39 16.78
CA PHE A 76 4.67 12.09 16.37
C PHE A 76 5.53 11.47 17.48
N TYR A 77 5.66 10.15 17.44
CA TYR A 77 6.45 9.39 18.41
C TYR A 77 7.53 8.64 17.64
N PRO A 78 8.81 9.05 17.78
CA PRO A 78 9.89 8.42 17.05
C PRO A 78 10.25 7.06 17.64
N VAL A 79 10.58 6.12 16.76
CA VAL A 79 10.94 4.75 17.12
C VAL A 79 12.28 4.43 16.49
N GLU A 80 13.20 3.94 17.30
CA GLU A 80 14.44 3.34 16.82
C GLU A 80 14.36 1.83 16.98
N ILE A 81 14.77 1.11 15.93
CA ILE A 81 14.81 -0.34 15.90
C ILE A 81 16.27 -0.80 15.97
N LYS A 82 16.55 -1.73 16.85
CA LYS A 82 17.88 -2.36 16.97
C LYS A 82 17.75 -3.86 17.17
N TRP A 83 18.73 -4.62 16.72
CA TRP A 83 18.80 -6.03 17.05
C TRP A 83 19.06 -6.23 18.54
N LYS A 84 19.99 -5.44 19.09
CA LYS A 84 20.28 -5.38 20.52
C LYS A 84 20.13 -3.97 21.04
N ALA A 85 19.65 -3.81 22.25
CA ALA A 85 19.51 -2.52 22.90
C ALA A 85 20.86 -1.79 23.02
N SER A 86 21.94 -2.53 23.27
CA SER A 86 23.32 -1.98 23.30
C SER A 86 23.80 -1.39 21.97
N ASP A 87 23.12 -1.66 20.85
CA ASP A 87 23.44 -1.06 19.55
C ASP A 87 22.99 0.41 19.49
N LEU A 88 22.09 0.86 20.37
CA LEU A 88 21.75 2.27 20.57
C LEU A 88 22.82 2.93 21.46
N ASN A 89 23.93 3.34 20.85
CA ASN A 89 25.08 3.89 21.59
C ASN A 89 25.45 5.33 21.21
N LYS A 90 24.76 5.93 20.23
CA LYS A 90 25.03 7.30 19.80
C LYS A 90 24.27 8.29 20.67
N GLN A 91 25.01 9.14 21.38
CA GLN A 91 24.45 10.07 22.35
C GLN A 91 23.40 11.02 21.75
N ASN A 92 23.62 11.53 20.53
CA ASN A 92 22.66 12.40 19.86
C ASN A 92 21.33 11.70 19.55
N GLN A 93 21.35 10.41 19.20
CA GLN A 93 20.13 9.61 18.99
C GLN A 93 19.36 9.46 20.30
N ILE A 94 20.08 9.12 21.38
CA ILE A 94 19.52 8.95 22.72
C ILE A 94 18.82 10.23 23.20
N GLU A 95 19.50 11.37 23.06
CA GLU A 95 18.97 12.68 23.46
C GLU A 95 17.75 13.09 22.63
N ALA A 96 17.79 12.88 21.32
CA ALA A 96 16.68 13.18 20.42
C ALA A 96 15.44 12.32 20.75
N LEU A 97 15.62 11.01 21.00
CA LEU A 97 14.52 10.13 21.43
C LEU A 97 13.92 10.61 22.76
N LYS A 98 14.74 10.91 23.78
CA LYS A 98 14.26 11.41 25.08
C LYS A 98 13.43 12.68 24.93
N LYS A 99 13.94 13.65 24.18
CA LYS A 99 13.29 14.96 24.00
C LYS A 99 11.94 14.86 23.27
N ASN A 100 11.79 13.88 22.39
CA ASN A 100 10.60 13.71 21.55
C ASN A 100 9.67 12.58 22.03
N ASN A 101 9.82 12.08 23.26
CA ASN A 101 9.07 10.93 23.80
C ASN A 101 9.15 9.69 22.89
N GLY A 102 10.30 9.50 22.26
CA GLY A 102 10.62 8.34 21.47
C GLY A 102 10.93 7.11 22.31
N PHE A 103 11.04 5.97 21.64
CA PHE A 103 11.34 4.71 22.30
C PHE A 103 12.17 3.78 21.43
N LEU A 104 12.83 2.83 22.08
CA LEU A 104 13.64 1.78 21.47
C LEU A 104 12.83 0.49 21.33
N VAL A 105 13.04 -0.23 20.24
CA VAL A 105 12.54 -1.60 20.06
C VAL A 105 13.71 -2.52 19.77
N SER A 106 13.86 -3.59 20.56
CA SER A 106 14.97 -4.55 20.47
C SER A 106 14.60 -5.96 20.87
N PHE A 107 15.48 -6.95 20.68
CA PHE A 107 15.26 -8.34 21.12
C PHE A 107 15.75 -8.64 22.55
N ASP A 108 16.39 -7.68 23.19
CA ASP A 108 16.87 -7.73 24.56
C ASP A 108 16.58 -6.40 25.28
N GLU A 109 16.61 -6.48 26.61
CA GLU A 109 16.43 -5.31 27.49
C GLU A 109 17.66 -4.40 27.43
N PRO A 110 17.49 -3.07 27.45
CA PRO A 110 18.61 -2.15 27.64
C PRO A 110 19.20 -2.31 29.04
N THR A 111 20.49 -2.02 29.17
CA THR A 111 21.12 -1.87 30.49
C THR A 111 20.82 -0.51 31.13
N ASP A 112 20.35 0.46 30.34
CA ASP A 112 19.98 1.80 30.75
C ASP A 112 18.52 2.07 30.38
N ASP A 113 17.67 2.22 31.39
CA ASP A 113 16.22 2.49 31.26
C ASP A 113 15.89 3.96 31.03
N SER A 114 16.88 4.79 30.70
CA SER A 114 16.67 6.23 30.49
C SER A 114 15.81 6.55 29.27
N ILE A 115 15.58 5.59 28.36
CA ILE A 115 14.65 5.69 27.24
C ILE A 115 13.59 4.59 27.40
N PRO A 116 12.30 4.89 27.19
CA PRO A 116 11.28 3.84 27.09
C PRO A 116 11.67 2.82 26.03
N HIS A 117 11.44 1.54 26.30
CA HIS A 117 11.80 0.48 25.39
C HIS A 117 10.71 -0.58 25.30
N VAL A 118 10.81 -1.41 24.28
CA VAL A 118 9.96 -2.57 24.04
C VAL A 118 10.83 -3.73 23.58
N VAL A 119 10.68 -4.87 24.25
CA VAL A 119 11.33 -6.11 23.82
C VAL A 119 10.42 -6.89 22.88
N ILE A 120 10.93 -7.21 21.70
CA ILE A 120 10.26 -8.05 20.70
C ILE A 120 10.16 -9.48 21.23
N ASP A 121 8.95 -10.04 21.16
CA ASP A 121 8.74 -11.48 21.37
C ASP A 121 9.39 -12.28 20.22
N LYS A 122 10.44 -13.02 20.56
CA LYS A 122 11.16 -13.89 19.63
C LYS A 122 10.26 -14.94 18.99
N SER A 123 9.29 -15.49 19.73
CA SER A 123 8.36 -16.49 19.18
C SER A 123 7.44 -15.87 18.14
N ASP A 124 6.98 -14.64 18.36
CA ASP A 124 6.17 -13.91 17.38
C ASP A 124 6.97 -13.60 16.13
N PHE A 125 8.20 -13.10 16.30
CA PHE A 125 9.11 -12.82 15.19
C PHE A 125 9.40 -14.06 14.34
N GLU A 126 9.70 -15.21 14.97
CA GLU A 126 9.93 -16.47 14.27
C GLU A 126 8.71 -16.92 13.47
N LYS A 127 7.51 -16.86 14.06
CA LYS A 127 6.26 -17.20 13.37
C LYS A 127 6.02 -16.29 12.16
N TRP A 128 6.22 -14.98 12.34
CA TRP A 128 6.12 -14.02 11.25
C TRP A 128 7.12 -14.33 10.15
N LEU A 129 8.39 -14.58 10.49
CA LEU A 129 9.45 -14.87 9.53
C LEU A 129 9.14 -16.13 8.71
N ILE A 130 8.71 -17.22 9.36
CA ILE A 130 8.31 -18.46 8.67
C ILE A 130 7.19 -18.18 7.65
N THR A 131 6.25 -17.31 8.00
CA THR A 131 5.11 -16.97 7.14
C THR A 131 5.51 -16.06 5.97
N ARG A 132 6.61 -15.29 6.11
CA ARG A 132 7.03 -14.28 5.13
C ARG A 132 8.27 -14.65 4.31
N ILE A 133 8.96 -15.73 4.66
CA ILE A 133 10.30 -16.02 4.12
C ILE A 133 10.33 -16.11 2.59
N ASP A 134 9.31 -16.72 1.98
CA ASP A 134 9.23 -16.87 0.52
C ASP A 134 9.09 -15.50 -0.16
N THR A 135 8.21 -14.64 0.35
CA THR A 135 8.02 -13.28 -0.15
C THR A 135 9.29 -12.44 0.02
N LEU A 136 9.89 -12.44 1.21
CA LEU A 136 11.10 -11.67 1.50
C LEU A 136 12.28 -12.11 0.63
N TRP A 137 12.38 -13.42 0.36
CA TRP A 137 13.37 -13.98 -0.54
C TRP A 137 13.16 -13.51 -1.99
N GLU A 138 11.93 -13.59 -2.50
CA GLU A 138 11.59 -13.15 -3.86
C GLU A 138 11.81 -11.65 -4.05
N GLU A 139 11.40 -10.83 -3.09
CA GLU A 139 11.64 -9.38 -3.06
C GLU A 139 13.15 -9.09 -3.12
N ALA A 140 13.95 -9.71 -2.26
CA ALA A 140 15.40 -9.49 -2.23
C ALA A 140 16.07 -9.90 -3.55
N LEU A 141 15.68 -11.05 -4.11
CA LEU A 141 16.29 -11.61 -5.32
C LEU A 141 15.93 -10.81 -6.58
N SER A 142 14.69 -10.32 -6.67
CA SER A 142 14.20 -9.58 -7.84
C SER A 142 14.92 -8.27 -8.10
N THR A 143 15.48 -7.64 -7.06
CA THR A 143 16.32 -6.44 -7.22
C THR A 143 17.66 -6.72 -7.89
N LYS A 144 18.06 -7.99 -8.02
CA LYS A 144 19.38 -8.41 -8.51
C LYS A 144 19.33 -9.22 -9.80
N VAL A 145 18.29 -10.03 -9.98
CA VAL A 145 18.12 -10.88 -11.16
C VAL A 145 16.68 -10.85 -11.62
N LYS A 146 16.46 -11.04 -12.92
CA LYS A 146 15.12 -11.14 -13.49
C LYS A 146 14.47 -12.44 -13.02
N THR A 147 13.63 -12.34 -12.01
CA THR A 147 12.82 -13.45 -11.47
C THR A 147 11.42 -13.45 -12.13
N LYS A 148 10.49 -14.29 -11.64
CA LYS A 148 9.06 -14.21 -11.97
C LYS A 148 8.36 -13.00 -11.30
N VAL A 149 9.09 -12.04 -10.74
CA VAL A 149 8.53 -10.86 -10.08
C VAL A 149 7.85 -9.94 -11.09
N GLY A 150 6.74 -9.35 -10.67
CA GLY A 150 5.90 -8.52 -11.54
C GLY A 150 4.97 -9.35 -12.45
N ASN A 151 4.39 -10.43 -11.92
CA ASN A 151 3.45 -11.30 -12.67
C ASN A 151 2.05 -11.34 -12.04
N LYS A 152 1.81 -10.62 -10.94
CA LYS A 152 0.47 -10.53 -10.37
C LYS A 152 -0.34 -9.54 -11.20
N THR A 153 -1.63 -9.80 -11.32
CA THR A 153 -2.56 -8.81 -11.84
C THR A 153 -3.45 -8.36 -10.70
N TRP A 154 -3.57 -7.05 -10.54
CA TRP A 154 -4.40 -6.42 -9.52
C TRP A 154 -5.57 -5.71 -10.18
N VAL A 155 -6.68 -5.59 -9.44
CA VAL A 155 -7.82 -4.74 -9.83
C VAL A 155 -8.08 -3.67 -8.77
N VAL A 156 -8.34 -2.46 -9.26
CA VAL A 156 -8.84 -1.33 -8.48
C VAL A 156 -10.18 -0.91 -9.08
N ALA A 157 -11.27 -1.26 -8.40
CA ALA A 157 -12.62 -1.00 -8.82
C ALA A 157 -13.18 0.25 -8.13
N LEU A 158 -13.36 1.32 -8.89
CA LEU A 158 -13.73 2.63 -8.42
C LEU A 158 -15.14 2.99 -8.88
N ARG A 159 -16.02 3.29 -7.91
CA ARG A 159 -17.42 3.63 -8.16
C ARG A 159 -17.61 5.12 -8.38
N GLY A 160 -18.46 5.44 -9.35
CA GLY A 160 -18.98 6.78 -9.57
C GLY A 160 -18.01 7.73 -10.28
N GLN A 161 -18.54 8.90 -10.63
CA GLN A 161 -17.83 9.87 -11.47
C GLN A 161 -16.70 10.60 -10.73
N SER A 162 -16.81 10.78 -9.41
CA SER A 162 -15.80 11.49 -8.60
C SER A 162 -14.42 10.82 -8.67
N ALA A 163 -14.37 9.48 -8.50
CA ALA A 163 -13.12 8.74 -8.59
C ALA A 163 -12.50 8.83 -10.00
N LYS A 164 -13.34 8.75 -11.05
CA LYS A 164 -12.90 8.94 -12.44
C LYS A 164 -12.31 10.34 -12.66
N ASN A 165 -12.98 11.38 -12.17
CA ASN A 165 -12.51 12.75 -12.28
C ASN A 165 -11.15 12.94 -11.57
N ASN A 166 -10.97 12.38 -10.38
CA ASN A 166 -9.70 12.42 -9.66
C ASN A 166 -8.58 11.70 -10.41
N PHE A 167 -8.88 10.54 -11.00
CA PHE A 167 -7.93 9.80 -11.83
C PHE A 167 -7.53 10.59 -13.08
N GLN A 168 -8.51 11.19 -13.78
CA GLN A 168 -8.24 12.04 -14.95
C GLN A 168 -7.45 13.30 -14.59
N LYS A 169 -7.74 13.93 -13.43
CA LYS A 169 -6.95 15.04 -12.90
C LYS A 169 -5.49 14.63 -12.65
N MET A 170 -5.27 13.42 -12.13
CA MET A 170 -3.91 12.88 -11.95
C MET A 170 -3.23 12.66 -13.31
N LEU A 171 -3.91 12.04 -14.28
CA LEU A 171 -3.33 11.82 -15.61
C LEU A 171 -3.04 13.10 -16.40
N THR A 172 -3.78 14.18 -16.16
CA THR A 172 -3.56 15.47 -16.81
C THR A 172 -2.46 16.29 -16.14
N SER A 173 -2.17 16.02 -14.86
CA SER A 173 -1.10 16.68 -14.09
C SER A 173 0.22 15.91 -14.10
N THR A 174 0.25 14.73 -14.73
CA THR A 174 1.43 13.87 -14.81
C THR A 174 1.74 13.52 -16.27
N SER A 175 2.99 13.12 -16.54
CA SER A 175 3.31 12.47 -17.80
C SER A 175 2.85 11.00 -17.76
N LYS A 176 2.68 10.38 -18.93
CA LYS A 176 2.23 8.98 -19.05
C LYS A 176 3.11 7.98 -18.25
N ASN A 177 4.38 8.31 -18.05
CA ASN A 177 5.37 7.48 -17.35
C ASN A 177 5.58 7.88 -15.88
N ASN A 178 4.81 8.84 -15.36
CA ASN A 178 4.91 9.33 -13.98
C ASN A 178 3.52 9.37 -13.32
N SER A 179 2.59 8.53 -13.78
CA SER A 179 1.27 8.43 -13.16
C SER A 179 1.38 7.78 -11.78
N PHE A 180 0.53 8.21 -10.85
CA PHE A 180 0.54 7.72 -9.48
C PHE A 180 -0.88 7.58 -8.94
N TRP A 181 -1.06 6.74 -7.94
CA TRP A 181 -2.33 6.64 -7.24
C TRP A 181 -2.08 6.45 -5.76
N ALA A 182 -3.06 6.86 -4.95
CA ALA A 182 -2.99 6.75 -3.51
C ALA A 182 -4.16 5.94 -2.96
N PHE A 183 -3.89 5.16 -1.92
CA PHE A 183 -4.90 4.40 -1.21
C PHE A 183 -5.19 5.00 0.14
N LYS A 184 -6.43 4.76 0.57
CA LYS A 184 -6.89 5.18 1.88
C LYS A 184 -6.04 4.52 2.95
N ASN A 185 -5.77 5.25 4.02
CA ASN A 185 -5.16 4.72 5.23
C ASN A 185 -6.13 3.78 5.95
N ASP A 186 -6.19 2.55 5.46
CA ASP A 186 -7.05 1.48 5.88
C ASP A 186 -6.27 0.16 5.87
N MET A 187 -6.50 -0.71 6.85
CA MET A 187 -5.74 -1.95 6.98
C MET A 187 -5.93 -2.86 5.76
N SER A 188 -7.14 -2.92 5.18
CA SER A 188 -7.38 -3.76 3.99
C SER A 188 -6.67 -3.22 2.75
N ALA A 189 -6.49 -1.90 2.65
CA ALA A 189 -5.63 -1.33 1.61
C ALA A 189 -4.16 -1.68 1.85
N MET A 190 -3.72 -1.58 3.11
CA MET A 190 -2.33 -1.81 3.50
C MET A 190 -1.90 -3.28 3.38
N GLU A 191 -2.78 -4.23 3.71
CA GLU A 191 -2.52 -5.65 3.52
C GLU A 191 -2.12 -5.95 2.07
N ASN A 192 -2.82 -5.36 1.10
CA ASN A 192 -2.58 -5.64 -0.31
C ASN A 192 -1.46 -4.77 -0.92
N ILE A 193 -1.32 -3.50 -0.51
CA ILE A 193 -0.31 -2.61 -1.09
C ILE A 193 1.12 -3.07 -0.78
N LEU A 194 1.34 -3.67 0.40
CA LEU A 194 2.64 -4.19 0.82
C LEU A 194 3.05 -5.47 0.08
N HIS A 195 2.16 -6.00 -0.77
CA HIS A 195 2.40 -7.14 -1.65
C HIS A 195 2.56 -6.74 -3.13
N LEU A 196 2.48 -5.45 -3.44
CA LEU A 196 2.79 -4.94 -4.78
C LEU A 196 4.26 -5.12 -5.10
N GLU A 197 4.53 -5.53 -6.32
CA GLU A 197 5.88 -5.65 -6.84
C GLU A 197 6.06 -4.79 -8.09
N GLN A 198 7.29 -4.32 -8.30
CA GLN A 198 7.63 -3.65 -9.54
C GLN A 198 7.36 -4.59 -10.72
N GLY A 199 6.66 -4.08 -11.72
CA GLY A 199 6.29 -4.80 -12.93
C GLY A 199 4.95 -5.53 -12.87
N ASP A 200 4.29 -5.60 -11.71
CA ASP A 200 2.93 -6.11 -11.62
C ASP A 200 1.99 -5.35 -12.55
N GLU A 201 0.91 -6.01 -12.98
CA GLU A 201 -0.11 -5.39 -13.80
C GLU A 201 -1.27 -4.89 -12.94
N MET A 202 -1.80 -3.73 -13.29
CA MET A 202 -2.90 -3.09 -12.59
C MET A 202 -4.03 -2.76 -13.55
N ILE A 203 -5.26 -3.16 -13.19
CA ILE A 203 -6.47 -2.85 -13.94
C ILE A 203 -7.32 -1.89 -13.10
N PHE A 204 -7.39 -0.63 -13.51
CA PHE A 204 -8.35 0.32 -12.95
C PHE A 204 -9.67 0.19 -13.71
N ILE A 205 -10.78 -0.01 -13.00
CA ILE A 205 -12.13 0.01 -13.58
C ILE A 205 -12.98 1.09 -12.91
N PHE A 206 -13.57 1.96 -13.73
CA PHE A 206 -14.45 3.03 -13.29
C PHE A 206 -15.87 2.70 -13.73
N PHE A 207 -16.80 2.60 -12.79
CA PHE A 207 -18.11 2.04 -13.08
C PHE A 207 -19.23 2.58 -12.19
N LYS A 208 -20.46 2.27 -12.59
CA LYS A 208 -21.69 2.44 -11.82
C LYS A 208 -22.35 1.07 -11.63
N ALA A 209 -22.72 0.75 -10.38
CA ALA A 209 -23.53 -0.43 -10.12
C ALA A 209 -24.96 -0.19 -10.59
N LEU A 210 -25.56 -1.13 -11.33
CA LEU A 210 -26.95 -1.04 -11.79
C LEU A 210 -27.93 -1.82 -10.90
N GLY A 211 -27.42 -2.40 -9.82
CA GLY A 211 -28.20 -3.22 -8.91
C GLY A 211 -29.18 -2.43 -8.04
N SER A 212 -30.34 -3.03 -7.78
CA SER A 212 -31.34 -2.48 -6.88
C SER A 212 -30.77 -2.35 -5.46
N ASN A 213 -30.74 -1.13 -4.92
CA ASN A 213 -30.12 -0.79 -3.63
C ASN A 213 -28.58 -0.93 -3.57
N GLU A 214 -27.87 -0.94 -4.71
CA GLU A 214 -26.40 -0.94 -4.74
C GLU A 214 -25.76 0.46 -4.82
N GLY A 215 -26.55 1.52 -4.60
CA GLY A 215 -26.11 2.91 -4.71
C GLY A 215 -24.95 3.26 -3.76
N SER A 216 -25.07 2.88 -2.48
CA SER A 216 -24.04 3.18 -1.45
C SER A 216 -23.04 2.05 -1.23
N LYS A 217 -23.46 0.79 -1.47
CA LYS A 217 -22.62 -0.41 -1.29
C LYS A 217 -23.04 -1.49 -2.29
N MET A 218 -22.09 -2.16 -2.92
CA MET A 218 -22.38 -3.33 -3.74
C MET A 218 -22.66 -4.55 -2.88
N LYS A 219 -23.65 -5.36 -3.25
CA LYS A 219 -23.94 -6.63 -2.58
C LYS A 219 -22.90 -7.65 -3.01
N THR A 220 -22.30 -8.31 -2.03
CA THR A 220 -21.41 -9.45 -2.28
C THR A 220 -22.19 -10.53 -3.04
N ASN A 221 -21.58 -11.13 -4.07
CA ASN A 221 -22.17 -12.17 -4.92
C ASN A 221 -23.40 -11.78 -5.76
N SER A 222 -23.77 -10.50 -5.84
CA SER A 222 -24.80 -10.07 -6.80
C SER A 222 -24.34 -10.34 -8.25
N THR A 223 -25.29 -10.78 -9.07
CA THR A 223 -25.12 -11.02 -10.51
C THR A 223 -25.61 -9.83 -11.34
N GLU A 224 -26.12 -8.78 -10.69
CA GLU A 224 -26.60 -7.57 -11.37
C GLU A 224 -25.48 -6.88 -12.15
N ASN A 225 -25.82 -6.26 -13.27
CA ASN A 225 -24.82 -5.67 -14.16
C ASN A 225 -24.10 -4.48 -13.52
N ILE A 226 -22.86 -4.25 -13.99
CA ILE A 226 -22.17 -2.97 -13.81
C ILE A 226 -22.09 -2.24 -15.14
N GLU A 227 -22.21 -0.92 -15.08
CA GLU A 227 -21.98 -0.03 -16.21
C GLU A 227 -20.55 0.51 -16.13
N LEU A 228 -19.68 0.06 -17.03
CA LEU A 228 -18.31 0.55 -17.15
C LEU A 228 -18.30 1.91 -17.86
N HIS A 229 -17.67 2.89 -17.24
CA HIS A 229 -17.42 4.21 -17.82
C HIS A 229 -16.06 4.28 -18.51
N SER A 230 -15.06 3.63 -17.93
CA SER A 230 -13.70 3.55 -18.49
C SER A 230 -12.89 2.49 -17.74
N ALA A 231 -11.85 1.97 -18.38
CA ALA A 231 -10.86 1.14 -17.73
C ALA A 231 -9.45 1.48 -18.23
N TYR A 232 -8.44 1.13 -17.43
CA TYR A 232 -7.03 1.34 -17.76
C TYR A 232 -6.25 0.11 -17.35
N THR A 233 -5.38 -0.37 -18.23
CA THR A 233 -4.33 -1.32 -17.86
C THR A 233 -3.04 -0.55 -17.64
N SER A 234 -2.28 -0.93 -16.63
CA SER A 234 -1.04 -0.26 -16.26
C SER A 234 -0.04 -1.26 -15.72
N LYS A 235 1.21 -0.84 -15.66
CA LYS A 235 2.32 -1.58 -15.09
C LYS A 235 2.89 -0.80 -13.92
N ILE A 236 3.11 -1.47 -12.79
CA ILE A 236 3.68 -0.87 -11.58
C ILE A 236 5.15 -0.54 -11.83
N ASP A 237 5.51 0.72 -11.59
CA ASP A 237 6.88 1.23 -11.73
C ASP A 237 7.57 1.32 -10.37
N ASP A 238 6.88 1.85 -9.37
CA ASP A 238 7.32 1.90 -7.97
C ASP A 238 6.19 1.39 -7.06
N PRO A 239 6.32 0.21 -6.42
CA PRO A 239 5.19 -0.49 -5.81
C PRO A 239 4.64 0.16 -4.53
N TYR A 240 5.47 0.86 -3.76
CA TYR A 240 5.01 1.46 -2.51
C TYR A 240 5.95 2.53 -1.98
N TYR A 241 5.39 3.69 -1.68
CA TYR A 241 6.05 4.72 -0.90
C TYR A 241 5.03 5.61 -0.16
N MET A 242 5.52 6.38 0.81
CA MET A 242 4.76 7.46 1.46
C MET A 242 5.34 8.81 1.05
N VAL A 243 4.48 9.79 0.84
CA VAL A 243 4.89 11.18 0.61
C VAL A 243 4.22 12.05 1.63
N LEU A 244 5.02 12.71 2.46
CA LEU A 244 4.52 13.56 3.53
C LEU A 244 4.62 15.05 3.17
N ASN A 245 5.74 15.45 2.54
CA ASN A 245 6.12 16.85 2.39
C ASN A 245 6.32 17.24 0.91
N SER A 246 5.26 17.16 0.09
CA SER A 246 5.26 17.72 -1.27
C SER A 246 3.85 17.97 -1.78
N GLY A 247 3.69 18.65 -2.93
CA GLY A 247 2.38 18.79 -3.59
C GLY A 247 1.71 17.45 -3.93
N ARG A 248 2.48 16.35 -4.05
CA ARG A 248 1.93 15.00 -4.25
C ARG A 248 1.21 14.50 -2.99
N SER A 249 1.65 14.88 -1.78
CA SER A 249 1.06 14.37 -0.52
C SER A 249 -0.38 14.82 -0.32
N SER A 250 -0.76 16.00 -0.83
CA SER A 250 -2.12 16.56 -0.71
C SER A 250 -2.97 16.39 -1.98
N PHE A 251 -2.48 15.68 -3.00
CA PHE A 251 -3.14 15.63 -4.30
C PHE A 251 -4.59 15.11 -4.23
N PHE A 252 -4.81 14.04 -3.45
CA PHE A 252 -6.12 13.43 -3.23
C PHE A 252 -6.80 13.90 -1.94
N GLU A 253 -6.19 14.84 -1.23
CA GLU A 253 -6.70 15.38 0.03
C GLU A 253 -7.57 16.61 -0.23
N SER A 254 -8.53 16.85 0.67
CA SER A 254 -9.35 18.07 0.66
C SER A 254 -8.63 19.19 1.43
N GLY A 255 -7.69 19.86 0.77
CA GLY A 255 -6.92 20.98 1.33
C GLY A 255 -5.60 20.54 1.97
N ASP A 256 -5.01 21.42 2.77
CA ASP A 256 -3.79 21.12 3.51
C ASP A 256 -4.14 20.42 4.83
N ILE A 257 -3.75 19.15 4.94
CA ILE A 257 -4.13 18.27 6.06
C ILE A 257 -2.85 17.88 6.82
N ALA A 258 -2.89 18.01 8.15
CA ALA A 258 -1.80 17.53 9.00
C ALA A 258 -1.53 16.02 8.80
N ILE A 259 -0.27 15.58 8.95
CA ILE A 259 0.16 14.19 8.67
C ILE A 259 -0.69 13.17 9.45
N ASN A 260 -0.98 13.45 10.72
CA ASN A 260 -1.82 12.63 11.60
C ASN A 260 -3.31 12.51 11.17
N LYS A 261 -3.75 13.30 10.18
CA LYS A 261 -5.12 13.34 9.65
C LYS A 261 -5.19 12.93 8.16
N ARG A 262 -4.07 12.56 7.54
CA ARG A 262 -4.02 12.14 6.13
C ARG A 262 -4.91 10.93 5.89
N ILE A 263 -5.71 11.01 4.84
CA ILE A 263 -6.63 9.96 4.40
C ILE A 263 -5.95 9.11 3.33
N TRP A 264 -5.12 9.69 2.46
CA TRP A 264 -4.53 9.00 1.29
C TRP A 264 -2.98 9.00 1.30
N PRO A 265 -2.32 8.45 2.33
CA PRO A 265 -0.86 8.56 2.47
C PRO A 265 -0.07 7.46 1.74
N HIS A 266 -0.72 6.47 1.14
CA HIS A 266 -0.07 5.28 0.59
C HIS A 266 -0.05 5.31 -0.92
N PHE A 267 1.12 5.57 -1.51
CA PHE A 267 1.28 5.82 -2.94
C PHE A 267 2.01 4.68 -3.64
N PHE A 268 1.79 4.61 -4.95
CA PHE A 268 2.59 3.84 -5.89
C PHE A 268 2.62 4.56 -7.24
N ASP A 269 3.67 4.31 -8.02
CA ASP A 269 3.83 4.86 -9.38
C ASP A 269 3.59 3.78 -10.42
N PHE A 270 3.04 4.17 -11.57
CA PHE A 270 2.71 3.28 -12.66
C PHE A 270 2.71 3.96 -14.02
N SER A 271 2.82 3.12 -15.05
CA SER A 271 2.76 3.51 -16.45
C SER A 271 1.53 2.90 -17.11
N ILE A 272 0.71 3.73 -17.77
CA ILE A 272 -0.46 3.26 -18.52
C ILE A 272 -0.01 2.48 -19.75
N GLN A 273 -0.53 1.26 -19.90
CA GLN A 273 -0.38 0.44 -21.09
C GLN A 273 -1.50 0.75 -22.08
N ASP A 274 -2.74 0.45 -21.72
CA ASP A 274 -3.93 0.67 -22.56
C ASP A 274 -4.97 1.55 -21.86
N LYS A 275 -5.75 2.27 -22.67
CA LYS A 275 -6.87 3.11 -22.23
C LYS A 275 -8.15 2.63 -22.91
N TYR A 276 -9.17 2.33 -22.12
CA TYR A 276 -10.46 1.87 -22.61
C TYR A 276 -11.53 2.91 -22.22
N GLU A 277 -11.97 3.71 -23.19
CA GLU A 277 -13.06 4.67 -23.00
C GLU A 277 -14.30 4.18 -23.74
N PHE A 278 -15.43 4.09 -23.04
CA PHE A 278 -16.66 3.55 -23.59
C PHE A 278 -17.64 4.69 -23.85
N SER A 279 -17.92 4.97 -25.13
CA SER A 279 -18.85 6.01 -25.58
C SER A 279 -20.32 5.67 -25.30
N THR A 280 -20.62 4.38 -25.16
CA THR A 280 -21.92 3.85 -24.73
C THR A 280 -21.73 3.08 -23.43
N ASN A 281 -22.68 3.23 -22.51
CA ASN A 281 -22.75 2.57 -21.20
C ASN A 281 -22.51 1.04 -21.32
N LEU A 282 -21.24 0.60 -21.26
CA LEU A 282 -20.88 -0.79 -21.42
C LEU A 282 -21.39 -1.55 -20.20
N LYS A 283 -22.35 -2.44 -20.40
CA LYS A 283 -22.89 -3.28 -19.33
C LYS A 283 -22.11 -4.59 -19.27
N LEU A 284 -21.32 -4.78 -18.22
CA LEU A 284 -20.76 -6.08 -17.89
C LEU A 284 -21.69 -6.83 -16.95
N SER A 285 -22.03 -8.06 -17.33
CA SER A 285 -22.73 -9.00 -16.46
C SER A 285 -21.80 -9.50 -15.36
N ARG A 286 -22.18 -9.27 -14.10
CA ARG A 286 -21.51 -9.91 -12.96
C ARG A 286 -21.86 -11.40 -12.88
N GLY A 287 -23.00 -11.81 -13.44
CA GLY A 287 -23.37 -13.23 -13.57
C GLY A 287 -22.34 -14.05 -14.34
N ASP A 288 -21.72 -13.45 -15.36
CA ASP A 288 -20.77 -14.12 -16.26
C ASP A 288 -19.35 -14.18 -15.66
N MET A 289 -19.09 -13.39 -14.62
CA MET A 289 -17.82 -13.42 -13.89
C MET A 289 -17.74 -14.67 -13.00
N SER A 290 -16.52 -15.10 -12.68
CA SER A 290 -16.33 -16.08 -11.61
C SER A 290 -16.80 -15.50 -10.26
N ALA A 291 -17.09 -16.36 -9.28
CA ALA A 291 -17.42 -15.92 -7.93
C ALA A 291 -16.26 -15.13 -7.28
N SER A 292 -15.01 -15.50 -7.59
CA SER A 292 -13.81 -14.82 -7.10
C SER A 292 -13.70 -13.41 -7.66
N LEU A 293 -13.81 -13.24 -8.98
CA LEU A 293 -13.79 -11.92 -9.63
C LEU A 293 -14.92 -11.01 -9.17
N ARG A 294 -16.14 -11.55 -9.03
CA ARG A 294 -17.27 -10.79 -8.46
C ARG A 294 -16.93 -10.25 -7.08
N LYS A 295 -16.36 -11.09 -6.22
CA LYS A 295 -15.99 -10.71 -4.85
C LYS A 295 -14.89 -9.66 -4.86
N GLN A 296 -13.83 -9.84 -5.65
CA GLN A 296 -12.73 -8.88 -5.76
C GLN A 296 -13.19 -7.49 -6.23
N ILE A 297 -13.99 -7.41 -7.29
CA ILE A 297 -14.56 -6.13 -7.75
C ILE A 297 -15.44 -5.49 -6.67
N THR A 298 -16.28 -6.29 -6.02
CA THR A 298 -17.19 -5.82 -4.96
C THR A 298 -16.43 -5.28 -3.75
N ASP A 299 -15.43 -6.02 -3.28
CA ASP A 299 -14.64 -5.67 -2.11
C ASP A 299 -13.77 -4.45 -2.38
N SER A 300 -13.13 -4.40 -3.56
CA SER A 300 -12.40 -3.23 -4.03
C SER A 300 -13.29 -1.98 -3.98
N ALA A 301 -14.48 -2.04 -4.60
CA ALA A 301 -15.42 -0.95 -4.68
C ALA A 301 -16.03 -0.51 -3.35
N ASN A 302 -16.26 -1.45 -2.43
CA ASN A 302 -16.87 -1.18 -1.14
C ASN A 302 -15.91 -0.55 -0.12
N HIS A 303 -14.60 -0.77 -0.29
CA HIS A 303 -13.57 -0.22 0.60
C HIS A 303 -12.85 0.99 0.00
N GLY A 304 -13.42 1.61 -1.04
CA GLY A 304 -12.89 2.85 -1.63
C GLY A 304 -11.84 2.62 -2.72
N GLY A 305 -11.95 1.53 -3.47
CA GLY A 305 -11.02 1.16 -4.53
C GLY A 305 -9.74 0.52 -3.99
N VAL A 306 -9.85 -0.34 -2.97
CA VAL A 306 -8.67 -1.09 -2.48
C VAL A 306 -8.17 -2.07 -3.54
N LEU A 307 -6.87 -2.30 -3.54
CA LEU A 307 -6.22 -3.30 -4.38
C LEU A 307 -6.80 -4.69 -4.12
N MET A 308 -7.07 -5.46 -5.16
CA MET A 308 -7.43 -6.87 -5.03
C MET A 308 -6.65 -7.69 -6.06
N GLU A 309 -5.92 -8.70 -5.61
CA GLU A 309 -5.19 -9.61 -6.50
C GLU A 309 -6.18 -10.46 -7.30
N LEU A 310 -5.96 -10.59 -8.60
CA LEU A 310 -6.69 -11.47 -9.51
C LEU A 310 -5.87 -12.72 -9.81
N ASN A 311 -6.54 -13.88 -9.83
CA ASN A 311 -5.93 -15.07 -10.42
C ASN A 311 -5.80 -14.91 -11.94
N GLN A 312 -5.00 -15.79 -12.57
CA GLN A 312 -4.71 -15.70 -14.00
C GLN A 312 -5.96 -15.83 -14.89
N VAL A 313 -6.95 -16.61 -14.47
CA VAL A 313 -8.20 -16.83 -15.25
C VAL A 313 -9.03 -15.55 -15.25
N ASP A 314 -9.22 -14.96 -14.08
CA ASP A 314 -9.99 -13.73 -13.89
C ASP A 314 -9.31 -12.52 -14.55
N SER A 315 -7.98 -12.43 -14.46
CA SER A 315 -7.17 -11.42 -15.17
C SER A 315 -7.36 -11.51 -16.69
N LYS A 316 -7.24 -12.72 -17.27
CA LYS A 316 -7.44 -12.95 -18.70
C LYS A 316 -8.87 -12.64 -19.13
N TYR A 317 -9.86 -13.07 -18.35
CA TYR A 317 -11.27 -12.78 -18.61
C TYR A 317 -11.52 -11.27 -18.67
N LEU A 318 -11.13 -10.54 -17.61
CA LEU A 318 -11.40 -9.10 -17.53
C LEU A 318 -10.73 -8.33 -18.66
N LYS A 319 -9.45 -8.59 -18.93
CA LYS A 319 -8.73 -7.97 -20.07
C LYS A 319 -9.35 -8.35 -21.42
N GLY A 320 -9.82 -9.58 -21.57
CA GLY A 320 -10.51 -10.06 -22.75
C GLY A 320 -11.79 -9.27 -23.02
N GLN A 321 -12.61 -9.06 -21.98
CA GLN A 321 -13.82 -8.24 -22.07
C GLN A 321 -13.48 -6.81 -22.50
N LEU A 322 -12.49 -6.17 -21.86
CA LEU A 322 -12.09 -4.79 -22.20
C LEU A 322 -11.68 -4.66 -23.68
N ARG A 323 -10.83 -5.57 -24.18
CA ARG A 323 -10.38 -5.57 -25.58
C ARG A 323 -11.48 -5.88 -26.58
N TYR A 324 -12.39 -6.80 -26.23
CA TYR A 324 -13.52 -7.16 -27.10
C TYR A 324 -14.40 -5.94 -27.38
N TYR A 325 -14.79 -5.23 -26.32
CA TYR A 325 -15.69 -4.09 -26.42
C TYR A 325 -15.05 -2.85 -27.06
N GLU A 326 -13.76 -2.60 -26.82
CA GLU A 326 -13.02 -1.54 -27.53
C GLU A 326 -13.12 -1.71 -29.06
N LYS A 327 -12.89 -2.94 -29.54
CA LYS A 327 -12.93 -3.23 -30.99
C LYS A 327 -14.34 -3.10 -31.58
N HIS A 328 -15.35 -3.62 -30.88
CA HIS A 328 -16.69 -3.81 -31.44
C HIS A 328 -17.59 -2.56 -31.32
N ILE A 329 -17.32 -1.69 -30.35
CA ILE A 329 -18.02 -0.39 -30.23
C ILE A 329 -17.40 0.63 -31.20
N THR A 330 -16.07 0.61 -31.37
CA THR A 330 -15.38 1.49 -32.33
C THR A 330 -15.75 1.18 -33.79
N SER A 331 -15.94 -0.09 -34.14
CA SER A 331 -16.41 -0.48 -35.48
C SER A 331 -17.85 -0.05 -35.78
N ALA A 332 -18.75 -0.11 -34.80
CA ALA A 332 -20.16 0.27 -34.98
C ALA A 332 -20.35 1.78 -35.24
N LEU A 333 -19.50 2.62 -34.63
CA LEU A 333 -19.49 4.07 -34.83
C LEU A 333 -18.87 4.51 -36.16
N ASN A 334 -17.94 3.72 -36.70
CA ASN A 334 -17.35 4.01 -38.02
C ASN A 334 -18.28 3.61 -39.17
N VAL A 335 -19.06 2.55 -39.02
CA VAL A 335 -20.04 2.13 -40.05
C VAL A 335 -21.16 3.17 -40.20
N THR A 336 -21.59 3.83 -39.12
CA THR A 336 -22.63 4.87 -39.15
C THR A 336 -22.16 6.20 -39.74
N LYS A 337 -20.85 6.48 -39.82
CA LYS A 337 -20.31 7.68 -40.46
C LYS A 337 -20.09 7.53 -41.97
N THR A 338 -20.02 6.31 -42.50
CA THR A 338 -19.93 6.03 -43.94
C THR A 338 -21.27 5.90 -44.64
N VAL A 339 -22.38 6.06 -43.91
CA VAL A 339 -23.75 6.10 -44.46
C VAL A 339 -24.38 7.43 -44.02
N GLY A 340 -23.87 8.52 -44.56
CA GLY A 340 -24.33 9.89 -44.33
C GLY A 340 -24.04 10.75 -45.55
#